data_AF-A0A6J2RFC3-F1
#
_entry.id   AF-A0A6J2RFC3-F1
#
_cell.length_a   1.000
_cell.length_b   1.000
_cell.length_c   1.000
_cell.angle_alpha   90.00
_cell.angle_beta   90.00
_cell.angle_gamma   90.00
#
_symmetry.space_group_name_H-M   'P 1'
#
loop_
_entity.id
_entity.type
_entity.pdbx_description
1 polymer ?
#
loop_
_entity_poly.entity_id
_entity_poly.type
_entity_poly.pdbx_seq_one_letter_code
_entity_poly.pdbx_strand_id
1 'polypeptide(L)'
;MAGKGNLVKLDVGVLNAEQQEKLRQFKIKTRIDNEKYLRSHPEVEVLVGDFLRDVLLKKPADIQEFASDHFTNPNLHAVIGSNVEGNME
;
A
#
# COMPACT_ATOMS: atom_id res chain seq x y z
N MET A 1 14.06 15.60 37.87
CA MET A 1 14.80 16.27 36.79
C MET A 1 15.36 15.22 35.84
N ALA A 2 14.74 15.14 34.65
CA ALA A 2 15.09 14.42 33.42
C ALA A 2 16.10 13.25 33.50
N GLY A 3 15.55 12.02 33.49
CA GLY A 3 16.26 10.85 32.99
C GLY A 3 16.53 11.04 31.51
N LYS A 4 17.80 11.27 31.17
CA LYS A 4 18.29 11.30 29.78
C LYS A 4 18.07 9.91 29.19
N GLY A 5 17.00 9.78 28.41
CA GLY A 5 16.79 8.64 27.54
C GLY A 5 17.96 8.55 26.58
N ASN A 6 18.85 7.59 26.83
CA ASN A 6 19.74 7.05 25.82
C ASN A 6 18.84 6.49 24.72
N LEU A 7 18.55 7.30 23.72
CA LEU A 7 18.13 6.86 22.39
C LEU A 7 19.34 6.13 21.81
N VAL A 8 19.49 4.88 22.24
CA VAL A 8 20.32 3.89 21.58
C VAL A 8 19.90 3.94 20.12
N LYS A 9 20.81 4.44 19.28
CA LYS A 9 20.83 4.20 17.84
C LYS A 9 20.53 2.71 17.68
N LEU A 10 19.30 2.36 17.30
CA LEU A 10 18.92 0.99 17.03
C LEU A 10 19.72 0.58 15.79
N ASP A 11 20.86 -0.05 16.05
CA ASP A 11 21.76 -0.53 15.01
C ASP A 11 20.95 -1.50 14.15
N VAL A 12 20.73 -1.13 12.89
CA VAL A 12 19.97 -1.93 11.92
C VAL A 12 20.64 -3.31 11.67
N GLY A 13 21.84 -3.54 12.23
CA GLY A 13 22.53 -4.83 12.30
C GLY A 13 22.18 -5.75 13.49
N VAL A 14 21.20 -5.43 14.35
CA VAL A 14 20.92 -6.12 15.64
C VAL A 14 20.19 -7.47 15.54
N LEU A 15 20.03 -8.05 14.34
CA LEU A 15 19.40 -9.36 14.20
C LEU A 15 20.45 -10.45 14.07
N ASN A 16 20.38 -11.46 14.94
CA ASN A 16 21.18 -12.66 14.81
C ASN A 16 20.80 -13.44 13.54
N ALA A 17 21.64 -14.38 13.10
CA ALA A 17 21.43 -15.11 11.85
C ALA A 17 20.08 -15.86 11.81
N GLU A 18 19.62 -16.40 12.94
CA GLU A 18 18.34 -17.10 13.03
C GLU A 18 17.16 -16.13 12.87
N GLN A 19 17.24 -14.94 13.47
CA GLN A 19 16.24 -13.89 13.34
C GLN A 19 16.18 -13.35 11.91
N GLN A 20 17.33 -13.17 11.26
CA GLN A 20 17.39 -12.77 9.86
C GLN A 20 16.74 -13.81 8.95
N GLU A 21 16.98 -15.09 9.19
CA GLU A 21 16.36 -16.15 8.40
C GLU A 21 14.86 -16.25 8.64
N LYS A 22 14.41 -16.15 9.89
CA LYS A 22 12.97 -16.06 10.20
C LYS A 22 12.30 -14.87 9.52
N LEU A 23 12.94 -13.69 9.53
CA LEU A 23 12.43 -12.53 8.81
C LEU A 23 12.41 -12.73 7.30
N ARG A 24 13.40 -13.41 6.73
CA ARG A 24 13.42 -13.74 5.30
C ARG A 24 12.23 -14.62 4.95
N GLN A 25 12.02 -15.71 5.67
CA GLN A 25 10.90 -16.62 5.45
C GLN A 25 9.55 -15.91 5.61
N PHE A 26 9.42 -15.08 6.65
CA PHE A 26 8.24 -14.26 6.86
C PHE A 26 7.97 -13.32 5.68
N LYS A 27 8.98 -12.55 5.23
CA LYS A 27 8.84 -11.64 4.07
C LYS A 27 8.47 -12.38 2.79
N ILE A 28 9.05 -13.56 2.55
CA ILE A 28 8.70 -14.39 1.38
C ILE A 28 7.23 -14.79 1.45
N LYS A 29 6.79 -15.32 2.60
CA LYS A 29 5.39 -15.71 2.80
C LYS A 29 4.44 -14.52 2.62
N THR A 30 4.73 -13.38 3.24
CA THR A 30 3.93 -12.16 3.07
C THR A 30 3.85 -11.72 1.62
N ARG A 31 4.95 -11.81 0.86
CA ARG A 31 4.92 -11.46 -0.57
C ARG A 31 4.01 -12.38 -1.38
N ILE A 32 4.06 -13.68 -1.13
CA ILE A 32 3.19 -14.66 -1.79
C ILE A 32 1.72 -14.39 -1.44
N ASP A 33 1.43 -14.14 -0.16
CA ASP A 33 0.07 -13.89 0.30
C ASP A 33 -0.48 -12.57 -0.28
N ASN A 34 0.34 -11.52 -0.34
CA ASN A 34 -0.01 -10.26 -0.99
C ASN A 34 -0.29 -10.43 -2.49
N GLU A 35 0.54 -11.21 -3.19
CA GLU A 35 0.33 -11.48 -4.63
C GLU A 35 -0.98 -12.25 -4.86
N LYS A 36 -1.26 -13.27 -4.05
CA LYS A 36 -2.54 -13.98 -4.11
C LYS A 36 -3.72 -13.06 -3.87
N TYR A 37 -3.61 -12.17 -2.88
CA TYR A 37 -4.65 -11.18 -2.59
C TYR A 37 -4.89 -10.26 -3.78
N LEU A 38 -3.83 -9.67 -4.36
CA LEU A 38 -3.98 -8.78 -5.51
C LEU A 38 -4.56 -9.51 -6.74
N ARG A 39 -4.15 -10.76 -6.99
CA ARG A 39 -4.72 -11.57 -8.07
C ARG A 39 -6.20 -11.89 -7.87
N SER A 40 -6.67 -12.02 -6.63
CA SER A 40 -8.07 -12.33 -6.34
C SER A 40 -8.95 -11.09 -6.17
N HIS A 41 -8.37 -9.88 -6.16
CA HIS A 41 -9.07 -8.61 -5.95
C HIS A 41 -8.70 -7.62 -7.07
N PRO A 42 -9.18 -7.84 -8.32
CA PRO A 42 -8.90 -6.96 -9.46
C PRO A 42 -9.39 -5.52 -9.24
N GLU A 43 -10.38 -5.31 -8.37
CA GLU A 43 -10.86 -4.00 -7.97
C GLU A 43 -9.78 -3.12 -7.34
N VAL A 44 -8.77 -3.71 -6.68
CA VAL A 44 -7.66 -2.96 -6.09
C VAL A 44 -6.75 -2.39 -7.19
N GLU A 45 -6.54 -3.15 -8.27
CA GLU A 45 -5.75 -2.69 -9.41
C GLU A 45 -6.45 -1.53 -10.12
N VAL A 46 -7.75 -1.65 -10.36
CA VAL A 46 -8.56 -0.59 -10.96
C VAL A 46 -8.59 0.66 -10.08
N LEU A 47 -8.85 0.49 -8.77
CA LEU A 47 -8.86 1.58 -7.79
C LEU A 47 -7.55 2.39 -7.81
N VAL A 48 -6.40 1.71 -7.77
CA VAL A 48 -5.09 2.36 -7.77
C VAL A 48 -4.77 2.95 -9.14
N GLY A 49 -5.10 2.23 -10.22
CA GLY A 49 -4.89 2.67 -11.59
C GLY A 49 -5.65 3.96 -11.93
N ASP A 50 -6.91 4.04 -11.54
CA ASP A 50 -7.76 5.22 -11.75
C ASP A 50 -7.23 6.42 -10.97
N PHE A 51 -6.84 6.22 -9.70
CA PHE A 51 -6.21 7.28 -8.91
C PHE A 51 -4.91 7.78 -9.57
N LEU A 52 -4.01 6.88 -9.99
CA LEU A 52 -2.76 7.25 -10.62
C LEU A 52 -2.97 7.97 -11.95
N ARG A 53 -3.94 7.53 -12.76
CA ARG A 53 -4.34 8.21 -13.99
C ARG A 53 -4.72 9.66 -13.69
N ASP A 54 -5.55 9.86 -12.68
CA ASP A 54 -6.02 11.18 -12.26
C ASP A 54 -4.90 12.07 -11.72
N VAL A 55 -3.97 11.52 -10.93
CA VAL A 55 -2.78 12.23 -10.45
C VAL A 55 -1.90 12.68 -11.62
N LEU A 56 -1.68 11.81 -12.61
CA LEU A 56 -0.84 12.13 -13.77
C LEU A 56 -1.49 13.16 -14.70
N LEU A 57 -2.82 13.14 -14.84
CA LEU A 57 -3.57 14.09 -15.67
C LEU A 57 -3.70 15.46 -15.00
N LYS A 58 -4.07 15.49 -13.72
CA LYS A 58 -4.38 16.75 -13.00
C LYS A 58 -3.14 17.37 -12.36
N LYS A 59 -2.08 16.59 -12.12
CA LYS A 59 -0.81 16.99 -11.51
C LYS A 59 -1.04 17.90 -10.28
N PRO A 60 -1.70 17.39 -9.24
CA PRO A 60 -2.04 18.19 -8.06
C PRO A 60 -0.78 18.67 -7.33
N ALA A 61 -0.87 19.83 -6.69
CA ALA A 61 0.20 20.38 -5.86
C ALA A 61 0.35 19.61 -4.53
N ASP A 62 -0.77 19.16 -3.96
CA ASP A 62 -0.82 18.29 -2.78
C ASP A 62 -1.45 16.94 -3.12
N ILE A 63 -0.63 15.89 -3.08
CA ILE A 63 -1.05 14.53 -3.40
C ILE A 63 -1.87 13.91 -2.24
N GLN A 64 -1.62 14.31 -0.99
CA GLN A 64 -2.30 13.73 0.17
C GLN A 64 -3.74 14.23 0.26
N GLU A 65 -3.94 15.54 0.08
CA GLU A 65 -5.29 16.13 0.01
C GLU A 65 -6.07 15.52 -1.17
N PHE A 66 -5.44 15.42 -2.34
CA PHE A 66 -6.03 14.80 -3.51
C PHE A 66 -6.42 13.33 -3.29
N ALA A 67 -5.58 12.56 -2.60
CA ALA A 67 -5.89 11.18 -2.22
C ALA A 67 -7.07 11.11 -1.25
N SER A 68 -7.11 11.99 -0.25
CA SER A 68 -8.22 12.05 0.72
C SER A 68 -9.56 12.28 0.01
N ASP A 69 -9.62 13.27 -0.88
CA ASP A 69 -10.84 13.58 -1.64
C ASP A 69 -11.25 12.43 -2.57
N HIS A 70 -10.27 11.82 -3.26
CA HIS A 70 -10.52 10.72 -4.18
C HIS A 70 -11.07 9.47 -3.45
N PHE A 71 -10.40 9.03 -2.38
CA PHE A 71 -10.74 7.79 -1.68
C PHE A 71 -11.92 7.92 -0.70
N THR A 72 -12.28 9.15 -0.30
CA THR A 72 -13.45 9.41 0.57
C THR A 72 -14.74 9.59 -0.24
N ASN A 73 -14.69 9.57 -1.58
CA ASN A 73 -15.87 9.72 -2.42
C ASN A 73 -16.87 8.57 -2.19
N PRO A 74 -18.11 8.84 -1.75
CA PRO A 74 -19.11 7.80 -1.45
C PRO A 74 -19.52 6.98 -2.68
N ASN A 75 -19.34 7.52 -3.88
CA ASN A 75 -19.67 6.84 -5.14
C ASN A 75 -18.52 6.00 -5.70
N LEU A 76 -17.37 5.97 -5.02
CA LEU A 76 -16.17 5.29 -5.50
C LEU A 76 -16.40 3.80 -5.78
N HIS A 77 -17.15 3.12 -4.91
CA HIS A 77 -17.46 1.70 -5.09
C HIS A 77 -18.31 1.43 -6.34
N ALA A 78 -19.21 2.35 -6.71
CA ALA A 78 -20.02 2.21 -7.92
C ALA A 78 -19.16 2.36 -9.17
N VAL A 79 -18.25 3.34 -9.20
CA VAL A 79 -17.33 3.60 -10.32
C VAL A 79 -16.37 2.43 -10.53
N ILE A 80 -15.80 1.90 -9.45
CA ILE A 80 -14.86 0.77 -9.54
C ILE A 80 -15.58 -0.50 -9.98
N GLY A 81 -16.78 -0.77 -9.44
CA GLY A 81 -17.59 -1.91 -9.87
C GLY A 81 -17.83 -1.92 -11.38
N SER A 82 -18.23 -0.77 -11.94
CA SER A 82 -18.42 -0.64 -13.39
C SER A 82 -17.13 -0.80 -14.21
N ASN A 83 -16.00 -0.27 -13.73
CA ASN A 83 -14.72 -0.35 -14.45
C ASN A 83 -14.11 -1.76 -14.39
N VAL A 84 -14.34 -2.48 -13.29
CA VAL A 84 -13.92 -3.87 -13.12
C VAL A 84 -14.71 -4.79 -14.06
N GLU A 85 -16.03 -4.61 -14.17
CA GLU A 85 -16.88 -5.37 -15.10
C GLU A 85 -16.47 -5.15 -16.58
N GLY A 86 -16.17 -3.91 -16.97
CA GLY A 86 -15.71 -3.60 -18.33
C GLY A 86 -14.31 -4.09 -18.70
N ASN A 87 -13.47 -4.48 -17.71
CA ASN A 87 -12.14 -5.05 -17.93
C ASN A 87 -12.14 -6.60 -17.92
N MET A 88 -13.26 -7.25 -17.56
CA MET A 88 -13.39 -8.71 -17.59
C MET A 88 -13.93 -9.25 -18.94
N GLU A 89 -14.27 -8.36 -19.87
CA GLU A 89 -14.71 -8.66 -21.24
C GLU A 89 -13.55 -8.58 -22.24
#